data_AF-A0A820Q3G5-F1
#
_entry.id   AF-A0A820Q3G5-F1
#
_cell.length_a   1.000
_cell.length_b   1.000
_cell.length_c   1.000
_cell.angle_alpha   90.00
_cell.angle_beta   90.00
_cell.angle_gamma   90.00
#
_symmetry.space_group_name_H-M   'P 1'
#
loop_
_entity.id
_entity.type
_entity.pdbx_description
1 polymer ?
#
loop_
_entity_poly.entity_id
_entity_poly.type
_entity_poly.pdbx_seq_one_letter_code
_entity_poly.pdbx_strand_id
1 'polypeptide(L)'
;ITDLYEKPLSRKLYRRSRREYKQVKNLQKFLHSRPDIIICQIDKTSGFYIGDAKTIELKAYEYMHTTKAYKAITDGHSPLPENLNAVQTLLGNLLQRKAITKELYDKICPKINKLELAHFHGLPKVHKVGIPLRPIIAGI
;
A
#
# COMPACT_ATOMS: atom_id res chain seq x y z
N ILE A 1 -5.57 -6.09 37.87
CA ILE A 1 -5.67 -5.60 36.48
C ILE A 1 -7.13 -5.27 36.09
N THR A 2 -8.12 -5.95 36.66
CA THR A 2 -9.56 -5.73 36.45
C THR A 2 -10.12 -4.40 36.98
N ASP A 3 -9.50 -3.83 38.03
CA ASP A 3 -10.01 -2.66 38.77
C ASP A 3 -9.86 -1.29 38.06
N LEU A 4 -9.21 -1.25 36.88
CA LEU A 4 -8.96 -0.03 36.10
C LEU A 4 -10.09 0.34 35.13
N TYR A 5 -10.99 -0.60 34.81
CA TYR A 5 -12.08 -0.40 33.84
C TYR A 5 -13.44 -0.08 34.49
N GLU A 6 -13.57 -0.24 35.81
CA GLU A 6 -14.84 -0.11 36.54
C GLU A 6 -15.03 1.25 37.22
N LYS A 7 -13.96 2.05 37.39
CA LYS A 7 -14.02 3.36 38.04
C LYS A 7 -14.14 4.48 36.99
N PRO A 8 -15.08 5.44 37.16
CA PRO A 8 -15.22 6.55 36.24
C PRO A 8 -13.92 7.37 36.20
N LEU A 9 -13.51 7.76 34.98
CA LEU A 9 -12.34 8.60 34.77
C LEU A 9 -12.40 9.86 35.65
N SER A 10 -11.28 10.21 36.28
CA SER A 10 -11.20 11.47 37.02
C SER A 10 -11.57 12.65 36.11
N ARG A 11 -12.21 13.69 36.68
CA ARG A 11 -12.62 14.89 35.91
C ARG A 11 -11.45 15.51 35.13
N LYS A 12 -10.23 15.43 35.66
CA LYS A 12 -9.00 15.89 35.00
C LYS A 12 -8.69 15.07 33.74
N LEU A 13 -8.73 13.74 33.84
CA LEU A 13 -8.50 12.84 32.70
C LEU A 13 -9.61 13.00 31.64
N TYR A 14 -10.87 13.15 32.06
CA TYR A 14 -11.99 13.39 31.15
C TYR A 14 -11.84 14.69 30.34
N ARG A 15 -11.45 15.79 31.01
CA ARG A 15 -11.21 17.07 30.32
C ARG A 15 -10.03 16.98 29.35
N ARG A 16 -8.97 16.26 29.75
CA ARG A 16 -7.80 16.00 28.90
C ARG A 16 -8.19 15.19 27.65
N SER A 17 -8.92 14.09 27.82
CA SER A 17 -9.32 13.23 26.69
C SER A 17 -10.20 13.96 25.68
N ARG A 18 -11.16 14.80 26.13
CA ARG A 18 -11.93 15.65 25.21
C ARG A 18 -11.07 16.63 24.42
N ARG A 19 -10.04 17.22 25.06
CA ARG A 19 -9.12 18.15 24.39
C ARG A 19 -8.30 17.42 23.33
N GLU A 20 -7.71 16.28 23.69
CA GLU A 20 -6.93 15.43 22.77
C GLU A 20 -7.80 14.95 21.60
N TYR A 21 -9.03 14.51 21.86
CA TYR A 21 -9.97 14.15 20.80
C TYR A 21 -10.24 15.30 19.82
N LYS A 22 -10.46 16.52 20.33
CA LYS A 22 -10.68 17.70 19.48
C LYS A 22 -9.43 18.01 18.65
N GLN A 23 -8.24 17.88 19.22
CA GLN A 23 -6.97 18.05 18.50
C GLN A 23 -6.83 17.02 17.39
N VAL A 24 -7.08 15.74 17.67
CA VAL A 24 -7.04 14.65 16.67
C VAL A 24 -8.04 14.92 15.54
N LYS A 25 -9.28 15.32 15.85
CA LYS A 25 -10.28 15.64 14.82
C LYS A 25 -9.88 16.81 13.94
N ASN A 26 -9.26 17.84 14.52
CA ASN A 26 -8.77 18.99 13.75
C ASN A 26 -7.58 18.59 12.87
N LEU A 27 -6.65 17.79 13.39
CA LEU A 27 -5.52 17.26 12.61
C LEU A 27 -5.99 16.38 11.45
N GLN A 28 -6.98 15.51 11.68
CA GLN A 28 -7.57 14.71 10.62
C GLN A 28 -8.11 15.60 9.50
N LYS A 29 -8.90 16.63 9.83
CA LYS A 29 -9.43 17.57 8.83
C LYS A 29 -8.32 18.30 8.08
N PHE A 30 -7.29 18.76 8.79
CA PHE A 30 -6.13 19.39 8.19
C PHE A 30 -5.42 18.46 7.19
N LEU A 31 -5.15 17.21 7.58
CA LEU A 31 -4.49 16.24 6.71
C LEU A 31 -5.35 15.87 5.49
N HIS A 32 -6.67 15.78 5.63
CA HIS A 32 -7.56 15.59 4.48
C HIS A 32 -7.47 16.74 3.47
N SER A 33 -7.16 17.96 3.91
CA SER A 33 -6.96 19.12 3.03
C SER A 33 -5.55 19.24 2.46
N ARG A 34 -4.62 18.34 2.85
CA ARG A 34 -3.19 18.40 2.51
C ARG A 34 -2.71 17.08 1.91
N PRO A 35 -3.14 16.75 0.68
CA PRO A 35 -2.69 15.53 -0.01
C PRO A 35 -1.19 15.55 -0.35
N ASP A 36 -0.55 16.72 -0.27
CA ASP A 36 0.89 16.90 -0.38
C ASP A 36 1.67 16.32 0.82
N ILE A 37 1.01 16.03 1.94
CA ILE A 37 1.64 15.42 3.11
C ILE A 37 1.44 13.91 3.08
N ILE A 38 2.55 13.18 3.00
CA ILE A 38 2.59 11.72 3.14
C ILE A 38 2.94 11.36 4.58
N ILE A 39 2.11 10.50 5.17
CA ILE A 39 2.38 9.83 6.43
C ILE A 39 2.39 8.33 6.17
N CYS A 40 3.55 7.68 6.33
CA CYS A 40 3.66 6.25 6.11
C CYS A 40 4.62 5.59 7.11
N GLN A 41 4.53 4.28 7.27
CA GLN A 41 5.46 3.54 8.10
C GLN A 41 6.86 3.55 7.49
N ILE A 42 7.87 3.63 8.34
CA ILE A 42 9.28 3.55 7.92
C ILE A 42 9.66 2.08 7.75
N ASP A 43 10.55 1.82 6.80
CA ASP A 43 11.09 0.49 6.57
C ASP A 43 11.84 -0.05 7.81
N LYS A 44 11.42 -1.22 8.32
CA LYS A 44 12.06 -1.99 9.41
C LYS A 44 12.11 -1.30 10.79
N THR A 45 11.44 -0.18 11.00
CA THR A 45 11.41 0.50 12.31
C THR A 45 9.97 0.80 12.75
N SER A 46 9.78 1.06 14.05
CA SER A 46 8.48 1.39 14.64
C SER A 46 8.04 2.85 14.42
N GLY A 47 8.79 3.62 13.62
CA GLY A 47 8.54 5.04 13.38
C GLY A 47 7.67 5.32 12.16
N PHE A 48 7.24 6.58 12.05
CA PHE A 48 6.52 7.11 10.89
C PHE A 48 7.37 8.13 10.14
N TYR A 49 7.31 8.07 8.83
CA TYR A 49 7.79 9.12 7.95
C TYR A 49 6.67 10.13 7.76
N ILE A 50 7.00 11.41 7.89
CA ILE A 50 6.14 12.53 7.57
C ILE A 50 6.92 13.41 6.59
N GLY A 51 6.39 13.64 5.41
CA GLY A 51 7.08 14.45 4.40
C GLY A 51 6.21 14.76 3.19
N ASP A 52 6.82 15.35 2.17
CA ASP A 52 6.15 15.79 0.94
C ASP A 52 5.93 14.61 -0.04
N ALA A 53 4.76 14.56 -0.66
CA ALA A 53 4.40 13.62 -1.73
C ALA A 53 5.36 13.74 -2.91
N LYS A 54 5.70 14.97 -3.33
CA LYS A 54 6.62 15.20 -4.46
C LYS A 54 7.99 14.58 -4.23
N THR A 55 8.44 14.58 -2.97
CA THR A 55 9.72 13.97 -2.57
C THR A 55 9.69 12.45 -2.74
N ILE A 56 8.54 11.80 -2.52
CA ILE A 56 8.38 10.35 -2.74
C ILE A 56 8.32 10.05 -4.24
N GLU A 57 7.57 10.84 -5.02
CA GLU A 57 7.46 10.68 -6.46
C GLU A 57 8.82 10.78 -7.16
N LEU A 58 9.60 11.82 -6.88
CA LEU A 58 10.92 12.01 -7.48
C LEU A 58 11.83 10.79 -7.25
N LYS A 59 11.81 10.22 -6.04
CA LYS A 59 12.59 9.04 -5.71
C LYS A 59 12.07 7.78 -6.39
N ALA A 60 10.76 7.66 -6.58
CA ALA A 60 10.19 6.57 -7.36
C ALA A 60 10.71 6.64 -8.80
N TYR A 61 10.71 7.82 -9.42
CA TYR A 61 11.29 8.03 -10.74
C TYR A 61 12.79 7.73 -10.80
N GLU A 62 13.57 8.24 -9.84
CA GLU A 62 15.01 7.95 -9.73
C GLU A 62 15.27 6.43 -9.63
N TYR A 63 14.49 5.72 -8.83
CA TYR A 63 14.58 4.27 -8.68
C TYR A 63 14.26 3.54 -9.99
N MET A 64 13.15 3.91 -10.65
CA MET A 64 12.75 3.30 -11.93
C MET A 64 13.81 3.53 -13.01
N HIS A 65 14.35 4.75 -13.11
CA HIS A 65 15.39 5.12 -14.07
C HIS A 65 16.71 4.38 -13.79
N THR A 66 17.15 4.33 -12.53
CA THR A 66 18.42 3.70 -12.13
C THR A 66 18.40 2.19 -12.36
N THR A 67 17.28 1.53 -12.04
CA THR A 67 17.17 0.07 -12.16
C THR A 67 16.85 -0.41 -13.57
N LYS A 68 16.26 0.45 -14.41
CA LYS A 68 15.74 0.10 -15.74
C LYS A 68 14.77 -1.11 -15.71
N ALA A 69 14.17 -1.38 -14.55
CA ALA A 69 13.28 -2.51 -14.35
C ALA A 69 11.84 -2.26 -14.85
N TYR A 70 11.53 -1.01 -15.21
CA TYR A 70 10.18 -0.58 -15.59
C TYR A 70 10.21 0.04 -16.98
N LYS A 71 9.14 -0.20 -17.74
CA LYS A 71 8.90 0.41 -19.05
C LYS A 71 7.58 1.17 -19.00
N ALA A 72 7.60 2.43 -19.40
CA ALA A 72 6.38 3.20 -19.56
C ALA A 72 5.53 2.64 -20.71
N ILE A 73 4.22 2.54 -20.51
CA ILE A 73 3.25 2.22 -21.55
C ILE A 73 2.96 3.53 -22.30
N THR A 74 3.44 3.66 -23.53
CA THR A 74 3.37 4.91 -24.31
C THR A 74 2.29 4.89 -25.38
N ASP A 75 1.86 3.71 -25.81
CA ASP A 75 0.90 3.47 -26.88
C ASP A 75 -0.55 3.38 -26.38
N GLY A 76 -0.76 3.48 -25.07
CA GLY A 76 -2.07 3.34 -24.42
C GLY A 76 -2.57 1.91 -24.33
N HIS A 77 -1.80 0.91 -24.79
CA HIS A 77 -2.18 -0.49 -24.74
C HIS A 77 -1.73 -1.13 -23.42
N SER A 78 -2.70 -1.43 -22.57
CA SER A 78 -2.43 -2.18 -21.33
C SER A 78 -2.09 -3.64 -21.67
N PRO A 79 -0.98 -4.22 -21.15
CA PRO A 79 -0.63 -5.63 -21.36
C PRO A 79 -1.47 -6.59 -20.50
N LEU A 80 -2.43 -6.07 -19.72
CA LEU A 80 -3.23 -6.84 -18.79
C LEU A 80 -4.08 -7.92 -19.50
N PRO A 81 -4.81 -7.64 -20.60
CA PRO A 81 -5.62 -8.64 -21.28
C PRO A 81 -4.79 -9.80 -21.82
N GLU A 82 -3.63 -9.52 -22.42
CA GLU A 82 -2.73 -10.54 -22.96
C GLU A 82 -2.17 -11.42 -21.84
N ASN A 83 -1.71 -10.80 -20.75
CA ASN A 83 -1.20 -11.51 -19.57
C ASN A 83 -2.30 -12.36 -18.91
N LEU A 84 -3.51 -11.83 -18.79
CA LEU A 84 -4.66 -12.56 -18.24
C LEU A 84 -4.96 -13.80 -19.07
N ASN A 85 -5.06 -13.63 -20.38
CA ASN A 85 -5.34 -14.73 -21.30
C ASN A 85 -4.23 -15.80 -21.25
N ALA A 86 -2.97 -15.38 -21.21
CA ALA A 86 -1.84 -16.30 -21.08
C ALA A 86 -1.89 -17.12 -19.79
N VAL A 87 -2.20 -16.49 -18.65
CA VAL A 87 -2.34 -17.17 -17.35
C VAL A 87 -3.54 -18.13 -17.36
N GLN A 88 -4.70 -17.70 -17.85
CA GLN A 88 -5.89 -18.56 -17.91
C GLN A 88 -5.67 -19.76 -18.83
N THR A 89 -5.01 -19.56 -19.98
CA THR A 89 -4.64 -20.63 -20.91
C THR A 89 -3.69 -21.62 -20.25
N LEU A 90 -2.65 -21.15 -19.55
CA LEU A 90 -1.71 -22.00 -18.82
C LEU A 90 -2.44 -22.85 -17.77
N LEU A 91 -3.28 -22.22 -16.94
CA LEU A 91 -4.05 -22.92 -15.91
C LEU A 91 -5.04 -23.92 -16.51
N GLY A 92 -5.68 -23.57 -17.63
CA GLY A 92 -6.59 -24.46 -18.36
C GLY A 92 -5.86 -25.71 -18.87
N ASN A 93 -4.66 -25.53 -19.44
CA ASN A 93 -3.81 -26.63 -19.88
C ASN A 93 -3.38 -27.54 -18.72
N LEU A 94 -3.03 -26.97 -17.56
CA LEU A 94 -2.68 -27.74 -16.36
C LEU A 94 -3.88 -28.56 -15.84
N LEU A 95 -5.08 -27.99 -15.87
CA LEU A 95 -6.30 -28.68 -15.49
C LEU A 95 -6.62 -29.83 -16.46
N GLN A 96 -6.53 -29.60 -17.77
CA GLN A 96 -6.76 -30.64 -18.79
C GLN A 96 -5.78 -31.82 -18.63
N ARG A 97 -4.52 -31.53 -18.29
CA ARG A 97 -3.49 -32.54 -18.02
C ARG A 97 -3.60 -33.20 -16.64
N LYS A 98 -4.61 -32.83 -15.84
CA LYS A 98 -4.80 -33.28 -14.45
C LYS A 98 -3.61 -32.98 -13.53
N ALA A 99 -2.80 -31.98 -13.87
CA ALA A 99 -1.69 -31.51 -13.02
C ALA A 99 -2.19 -30.69 -11.82
N ILE A 100 -3.39 -30.13 -11.91
CA ILE A 100 -4.11 -29.44 -10.84
C ILE A 100 -5.56 -29.92 -10.78
N THR A 101 -6.18 -29.82 -9.60
CA THR A 101 -7.61 -30.11 -9.43
C THR A 101 -8.48 -28.95 -9.90
N LYS A 102 -9.76 -29.24 -10.17
CA LYS A 102 -10.75 -28.21 -10.53
C LYS A 102 -10.91 -27.17 -9.41
N GLU A 103 -10.93 -27.62 -8.15
CA GLU A 103 -11.00 -26.74 -6.98
C GLU A 103 -9.80 -25.79 -6.91
N LEU A 104 -8.59 -26.31 -7.12
CA LEU A 104 -7.38 -25.48 -7.14
C LEU A 104 -7.43 -24.47 -8.30
N TYR A 105 -7.82 -24.92 -9.50
CA TYR A 105 -8.01 -24.05 -10.66
C TYR A 105 -8.98 -22.90 -10.36
N ASP A 106 -10.16 -23.18 -9.80
CA ASP A 106 -11.18 -22.16 -9.52
C ASP A 106 -10.73 -21.16 -8.44
N LYS A 107 -9.82 -21.58 -7.55
CA LYS A 107 -9.22 -20.75 -6.51
C LYS A 107 -8.13 -19.81 -7.03
N ILE A 108 -7.28 -20.28 -7.94
CA ILE A 108 -6.11 -19.51 -8.42
C ILE A 108 -6.33 -18.81 -9.77
N CYS A 109 -7.35 -19.23 -10.53
CA CYS A 109 -7.64 -18.63 -11.83
C CYS A 109 -8.13 -17.19 -11.66
N PRO A 110 -7.41 -16.20 -12.25
CA PRO A 110 -7.76 -14.79 -12.11
C PRO A 110 -9.12 -14.50 -12.75
N LYS A 111 -9.94 -13.74 -12.03
CA LYS A 111 -11.27 -13.30 -12.48
C LYS A 111 -11.16 -11.87 -12.96
N ILE A 112 -11.56 -11.60 -14.21
CA ILE A 112 -11.41 -10.28 -14.82
C ILE A 112 -12.09 -9.16 -14.01
N ASN A 113 -13.26 -9.45 -13.44
CA ASN A 113 -14.04 -8.51 -12.62
C ASN A 113 -13.41 -8.20 -11.24
N LYS A 114 -12.32 -8.89 -10.87
CA LYS A 114 -11.60 -8.73 -9.60
C LYS A 114 -10.15 -8.32 -9.80
N LEU A 115 -9.73 -8.07 -11.05
CA LEU A 115 -8.37 -7.64 -11.33
C LEU A 115 -8.23 -6.15 -11.07
N GLU A 116 -7.21 -5.80 -10.31
CA GLU A 116 -6.75 -4.43 -10.13
C GLU A 116 -5.29 -4.33 -10.57
N LEU A 117 -4.90 -3.18 -11.12
CA LEU A 117 -3.51 -2.90 -11.37
C LEU A 117 -2.76 -2.82 -10.04
N ALA A 118 -1.58 -3.41 -9.99
CA ALA A 118 -0.76 -3.31 -8.80
C ALA A 118 -0.34 -1.87 -8.57
N HIS A 119 -0.50 -1.40 -7.34
CA HIS A 119 -0.13 -0.07 -6.90
C HIS A 119 1.33 -0.04 -6.54
N PHE A 120 2.03 0.98 -7.02
CA PHE A 120 3.37 1.29 -6.54
C PHE A 120 3.26 2.11 -5.26
N HIS A 121 3.84 1.60 -4.18
CA HIS A 121 4.06 2.39 -2.97
C HIS A 121 5.49 2.19 -2.48
N GLY A 122 6.00 3.18 -1.77
CA GLY A 122 7.39 3.20 -1.34
C GLY A 122 7.52 3.32 0.17
N LEU A 123 8.30 2.44 0.80
CA LEU A 123 8.66 2.58 2.21
C LEU A 123 9.97 3.39 2.34
N PRO A 124 9.95 4.55 3.03
CA PRO A 124 11.16 5.34 3.26
C PRO A 124 12.17 4.58 4.12
N LYS A 125 13.44 4.56 3.71
CA LYS A 125 14.56 4.00 4.46
C LYS A 125 15.39 5.11 5.11
N VAL A 126 14.84 5.72 6.17
CA VAL A 126 15.44 6.89 6.86
C VAL A 126 16.88 6.69 7.38
N HIS A 127 17.35 5.45 7.50
CA HIS A 127 18.66 5.09 8.05
C HIS A 127 19.80 5.05 7.03
N LYS A 128 19.53 5.33 5.75
CA LYS A 128 20.56 5.40 4.71
C LYS A 128 20.77 6.84 4.29
N VAL A 129 22.01 7.21 3.92
CA VAL A 129 22.34 8.54 3.39
C VAL A 129 21.45 8.86 2.18
N GLY A 130 20.91 10.08 2.16
CA GLY A 130 19.75 10.43 1.32
C GLY A 130 18.44 9.97 1.97
N ILE A 131 17.43 9.65 1.17
CA ILE A 131 16.24 8.93 1.65
C ILE A 131 15.93 7.88 0.58
N PRO A 132 16.50 6.67 0.66
CA PRO A 132 16.17 5.62 -0.28
C PRO A 132 14.78 5.08 -0.04
N LEU A 133 14.06 4.80 -1.13
CA LEU A 133 12.72 4.22 -1.10
C LEU A 133 12.84 2.70 -1.30
N ARG A 134 12.17 1.89 -0.48
CA ARG A 134 11.91 0.49 -0.86
C ARG A 134 10.66 0.48 -1.73
N PRO A 135 10.75 0.18 -3.04
CA PRO A 135 9.55 0.01 -3.85
C PRO A 135 8.78 -1.24 -3.40
N ILE A 136 7.46 -1.14 -3.41
CA ILE A 136 6.54 -2.24 -3.24
C ILE A 136 5.51 -2.13 -4.36
N ILE A 137 5.32 -3.23 -5.06
CA ILE A 137 4.27 -3.39 -6.07
C ILE A 137 3.31 -4.43 -5.51
N ALA A 138 2.09 -4.02 -5.20
CA ALA A 138 1.07 -4.94 -4.68
C ALA A 138 -0.31 -4.58 -5.22
N GLY A 139 -1.14 -5.59 -5.50
CA GLY A 139 -2.58 -5.39 -5.62
C GLY A 139 -3.19 -5.25 -4.21
N ILE A 140 -4.23 -4.43 -4.07
CA ILE A 140 -4.99 -4.26 -2.83
C ILE A 140 -6.07 -5.35 -2.73
#